data_AF-A0A7I4Z1X1-F1
#
_entry.id   AF-A0A7I4Z1X1-F1
#
_cell.length_a   1.000
_cell.length_b   1.000
_cell.length_c   1.000
_cell.angle_alpha   90.00
_cell.angle_beta   90.00
_cell.angle_gamma   90.00
#
_symmetry.space_group_name_H-M   'P 1'
#
loop_
_entity.id
_entity.type
_entity.pdbx_description
1 polymer ?
#
loop_
_entity_poly.entity_id
_entity_poly.type
_entity_poly.pdbx_seq_one_letter_code
_entity_poly.pdbx_strand_id
1 'polypeptide(L)'
;MDVAIVPSFNTGSDHRLLRGRFHLDRGLMRLTRIRSRQLCPTMLDGDAVASLAKEELFEAMDDIDAGYDDLGQTVTAIANSCRSVAPNHSSRRISASTRALLEKR
;
A
#
# COMPACT_ATOMS: atom_id res chain seq x y z
N MET A 1 -4.25 25.79 -13.14
CA MET A 1 -5.34 25.56 -14.12
C MET A 1 -5.75 26.91 -14.64
N ASP A 2 -5.80 27.08 -15.96
CA ASP A 2 -6.26 28.32 -16.61
C ASP A 2 -7.63 28.02 -17.21
N VAL A 3 -8.68 28.73 -16.77
CA VAL A 3 -10.06 28.51 -17.19
C VAL A 3 -10.71 29.85 -17.49
N ALA A 4 -11.31 29.97 -18.67
CA ALA A 4 -11.99 31.17 -19.13
C ALA A 4 -13.31 30.82 -19.80
N ILE A 5 -14.30 31.71 -19.66
CA ILE A 5 -15.55 31.64 -20.41
C ILE A 5 -15.27 32.14 -21.83
N VAL A 6 -15.67 31.36 -22.84
CA VAL A 6 -15.50 31.76 -24.23
C VAL A 6 -16.50 32.89 -24.55
N PRO A 7 -16.07 33.97 -25.23
CA PRO A 7 -16.98 35.01 -25.71
C PRO A 7 -18.12 34.43 -26.54
N SER A 8 -19.29 35.06 -26.49
CA SER A 8 -20.47 34.57 -27.20
C SER A 8 -20.28 34.59 -28.72
N PHE A 9 -20.58 33.47 -29.36
CA PHE A 9 -20.73 33.35 -30.81
C PHE A 9 -21.90 32.40 -31.10
N ASN A 10 -22.43 32.42 -32.33
CA ASN A 10 -23.60 31.62 -32.66
C ASN A 10 -23.24 30.13 -32.73
N THR A 11 -23.56 29.40 -31.67
CA THR A 11 -23.35 27.94 -31.55
C THR A 11 -24.65 27.15 -31.74
N GLY A 12 -25.80 27.82 -31.86
CA GLY A 12 -27.11 27.16 -31.81
C GLY A 12 -27.47 26.56 -30.44
N SER A 13 -26.70 26.86 -29.39
CA SER A 13 -26.93 26.43 -28.01
C SER A 13 -27.09 27.65 -27.10
N ASP A 14 -27.96 27.54 -26.10
CA ASP A 14 -28.22 28.53 -25.06
C ASP A 14 -27.17 28.50 -23.92
N HIS A 15 -26.27 27.51 -23.92
CA HIS A 15 -25.21 27.37 -22.92
C HIS A 15 -23.91 28.07 -23.34
N ARG A 16 -23.21 28.66 -22.37
CA ARG A 16 -21.89 29.29 -22.58
C ARG A 16 -20.79 28.23 -22.60
N LEU A 17 -19.86 28.36 -23.55
CA LEU A 17 -18.69 27.50 -23.62
C LEU A 17 -17.63 27.91 -22.60
N LEU A 18 -16.99 26.91 -21.99
CA LEU A 18 -15.84 27.07 -21.11
C LEU A 18 -14.59 26.54 -21.81
N ARG A 19 -13.50 27.31 -21.75
CA ARG A 19 -12.18 26.90 -22.23
C ARG A 19 -11.26 26.75 -21.04
N GLY A 20 -10.73 25.55 -20.84
CA GLY A 20 -9.72 25.27 -19.83
C GLY A 20 -8.45 24.68 -20.44
N ARG A 21 -7.28 25.06 -19.90
CA ARG A 21 -6.01 24.39 -20.18
C ARG A 21 -5.55 23.64 -18.94
N PHE A 22 -5.42 22.32 -19.08
CA PHE A 22 -5.02 21.42 -18.02
C PHE A 22 -3.66 20.82 -18.35
N HIS A 23 -2.70 20.95 -17.44
CA HIS A 23 -1.43 20.24 -17.52
C HIS A 23 -1.54 18.96 -16.71
N LEU A 24 -1.62 17.82 -17.41
CA LEU A 24 -1.57 16.51 -16.77
C LEU A 24 -0.14 15.98 -16.87
N ASP A 25 0.61 16.08 -15.77
CA ASP A 25 1.91 15.44 -15.67
C ASP A 25 1.73 13.93 -15.52
N ARG A 26 1.76 13.24 -16.66
CA ARG A 26 1.66 11.78 -16.73
C ARG A 26 2.85 11.09 -16.06
N GLY A 27 4.00 11.75 -15.96
CA GLY A 27 5.18 11.27 -15.25
C GLY A 27 4.92 11.26 -13.74
N LEU A 28 4.46 12.38 -13.19
CA LEU A 28 4.07 12.49 -11.79
C LEU A 28 2.93 11.52 -11.44
N MET A 29 1.91 11.41 -12.28
CA MET A 29 0.81 10.44 -12.08
C MET A 29 1.28 8.98 -12.13
N ARG A 30 2.27 8.67 -12.97
CA ARG A 30 2.89 7.33 -12.97
C ARG A 30 3.75 7.11 -11.75
N LEU A 31 4.52 8.11 -11.31
CA LEU A 31 5.36 8.05 -10.11
C LEU A 31 4.52 7.87 -8.85
N THR A 32 3.40 8.60 -8.70
CA THR A 32 2.46 8.41 -7.59
C THR A 32 1.82 7.04 -7.63
N ARG A 33 1.46 6.53 -8.82
CA ARG A 33 0.97 5.16 -8.99
C ARG A 33 2.03 4.09 -8.70
N ILE A 34 3.30 4.33 -9.01
CA ILE A 34 4.39 3.40 -8.70
C ILE A 34 4.66 3.42 -7.19
N ARG A 35 4.75 4.61 -6.57
CA ARG A 35 4.90 4.76 -5.12
C ARG A 35 3.76 4.12 -4.35
N SER A 36 2.51 4.28 -4.82
CA SER A 36 1.36 3.62 -4.18
C SER A 36 1.33 2.11 -4.38
N ARG A 37 1.96 1.60 -5.45
CA ARG A 37 2.15 0.14 -5.67
C ARG A 37 3.37 -0.41 -4.97
N GLN A 38 4.29 0.44 -4.50
CA GLN A 38 5.51 0.05 -3.81
C GLN A 38 5.22 -0.19 -2.32
N LEU A 39 4.23 -1.04 -2.05
CA LEU A 39 4.23 -1.83 -0.83
C LEU A 39 5.34 -2.86 -1.05
N CYS A 40 6.50 -2.65 -0.42
CA CYS A 40 7.46 -3.74 -0.31
C CYS A 40 6.67 -4.97 0.14
N PRO A 41 6.70 -6.09 -0.60
CA PRO A 41 6.02 -7.28 -0.13
C PRO A 41 6.51 -7.52 1.30
N THR A 42 5.58 -7.72 2.22
CA THR A 42 5.92 -7.94 3.62
C THR A 42 5.55 -9.36 3.98
N MET A 43 6.43 -10.04 4.70
CA MET A 43 6.17 -11.37 5.23
C MET A 43 5.78 -11.27 6.70
N LEU A 44 4.78 -12.04 7.10
CA LEU A 44 4.48 -12.26 8.51
C LEU A 44 5.36 -13.39 9.02
N ASP A 45 6.10 -13.11 10.08
CA ASP A 45 6.83 -14.15 10.81
C ASP A 45 5.86 -14.94 11.70
N GLY A 46 5.55 -16.17 11.30
CA GLY A 46 4.58 -17.01 12.00
C GLY A 46 5.01 -17.37 13.43
N ASP A 47 6.30 -17.54 13.67
CA ASP A 47 6.82 -17.90 15.01
C ASP A 47 6.77 -16.70 15.96
N ALA A 48 7.04 -15.50 15.45
CA ALA A 48 6.87 -14.26 16.20
C ALA A 48 5.39 -14.00 16.53
N VAL A 49 4.48 -14.22 15.58
CA VAL A 49 3.02 -14.09 15.82
C VAL A 49 2.57 -15.08 16.90
N ALA A 50 3.00 -16.34 16.81
CA ALA A 50 2.63 -17.36 17.78
C ALA A 50 3.18 -17.09 19.17
N SER A 51 4.32 -16.42 19.28
CA SER A 51 4.91 -16.02 20.57
C SER A 51 4.13 -14.87 21.19
N LEU A 52 3.90 -13.79 20.45
CA LEU A 52 3.16 -12.62 20.95
C LEU A 52 1.70 -12.96 21.28
N ALA A 53 1.03 -13.76 20.45
CA ALA A 53 -0.36 -14.16 20.68
C ALA A 53 -0.54 -15.03 21.95
N LYS A 54 0.52 -15.67 22.45
CA LYS A 54 0.48 -16.45 23.70
C LYS A 54 0.67 -15.56 24.94
N GLU A 55 1.31 -14.41 24.78
CA GLU A 55 1.53 -13.44 25.87
C GLU A 55 0.31 -12.55 26.09
N GLU A 56 -0.52 -12.37 25.06
CA GLU A 56 -1.78 -11.62 25.18
C GLU A 56 -2.81 -12.36 26.05
N LEU A 57 -3.31 -11.65 27.05
CA LEU A 57 -4.37 -12.10 27.94
C LEU A 57 -5.60 -11.22 27.73
N PHE A 58 -6.63 -11.78 27.11
CA PHE A 58 -7.92 -11.10 26.95
C PHE A 58 -8.72 -11.22 28.24
N GLU A 59 -8.92 -10.10 28.93
CA GLU A 59 -9.84 -10.03 30.06
C GLU A 59 -11.29 -10.03 29.56
N ALA A 60 -12.19 -10.60 30.35
CA ALA A 60 -13.62 -10.59 30.03
C ALA A 60 -14.15 -9.16 30.18
N MET A 61 -14.63 -8.60 29.06
CA MET A 61 -15.32 -7.32 29.04
C MET A 61 -16.82 -7.51 29.16
N ASP A 62 -17.50 -6.62 29.89
CA ASP A 62 -18.95 -6.63 30.03
C ASP A 62 -19.68 -6.29 28.71
N ASP A 63 -19.02 -5.54 27.83
CA ASP A 63 -19.50 -5.20 26.50
C ASP A 63 -18.80 -6.07 25.45
N ILE A 64 -19.59 -6.90 24.78
CA ILE A 64 -19.15 -7.85 23.76
C ILE A 64 -18.63 -7.11 22.52
N ASP A 65 -19.29 -6.01 22.12
CA ASP A 65 -18.89 -5.27 20.92
C ASP A 65 -17.53 -4.60 21.14
N ALA A 66 -17.34 -3.99 22.32
CA ALA A 66 -16.06 -3.44 22.74
C ALA A 66 -14.95 -4.51 22.83
N GLY A 67 -15.28 -5.72 23.31
CA GLY A 67 -14.34 -6.84 23.35
C GLY A 67 -13.92 -7.34 21.97
N TYR A 68 -14.82 -7.34 20.98
CA TYR A 68 -14.47 -7.69 19.61
C TYR A 68 -13.61 -6.62 18.93
N ASP A 69 -13.89 -5.34 19.19
CA ASP A 69 -13.07 -4.24 18.68
C ASP A 69 -11.66 -4.28 19.25
N ASP A 70 -11.52 -4.57 20.56
CA ASP A 70 -10.22 -4.75 21.21
C ASP A 70 -9.45 -5.94 20.63
N LEU A 71 -10.10 -7.09 20.47
CA LEU A 71 -9.50 -8.26 19.83
C LEU A 71 -9.01 -7.94 18.41
N GLY A 72 -9.82 -7.24 17.62
CA GLY A 72 -9.46 -6.82 16.26
C GLY A 72 -8.25 -5.88 16.24
N GLN A 73 -8.18 -4.95 17.19
CA GLN A 73 -7.04 -4.04 17.35
C GLN A 73 -5.77 -4.80 17.75
N THR A 74 -5.85 -5.71 18.71
CA THR A 74 -4.72 -6.51 19.19
C THR A 74 -4.18 -7.44 18.11
N VAL A 75 -5.05 -8.14 17.36
CA VAL A 75 -4.64 -8.96 16.21
C VAL A 75 -3.93 -8.10 15.16
N THR A 76 -4.44 -6.90 14.88
CA THR A 76 -3.83 -5.97 13.93
C THR A 76 -2.46 -5.47 14.43
N ALA A 77 -2.34 -5.20 15.74
CA ALA A 77 -1.10 -4.77 16.37
C ALA A 77 -0.02 -5.85 16.31
N ILE A 78 -0.36 -7.10 16.67
CA ILE A 78 0.55 -8.25 16.55
C ILE A 78 0.98 -8.44 15.10
N ALA A 79 0.02 -8.44 14.16
CA ALA A 79 0.32 -8.62 12.74
C ALA A 79 1.25 -7.52 12.19
N ASN A 80 1.12 -6.29 12.67
CA ASN A 80 1.99 -5.19 12.27
C ASN A 80 3.38 -5.28 12.91
N SER A 81 3.46 -5.71 14.18
CA SER A 81 4.73 -5.92 14.89
C SER A 81 5.56 -7.05 14.27
N CYS A 82 4.90 -8.15 13.87
CA CYS A 82 5.54 -9.30 13.23
C CYS A 82 5.76 -9.15 11.71
N ARG A 83 5.41 -7.99 11.14
CA ARG A 83 5.55 -7.74 9.71
C ARG A 83 7.00 -7.37 9.41
N SER A 84 7.67 -8.22 8.64
CA SER A 84 9.02 -7.96 8.13
C SER A 84 8.98 -7.64 6.63
N VAL A 85 9.99 -6.89 6.16
CA VAL A 85 10.18 -6.67 4.72
C VAL A 85 10.54 -8.01 4.08
N ALA A 86 9.75 -8.46 3.10
CA ALA A 86 10.10 -9.65 2.36
C ALA A 86 11.42 -9.40 1.63
N PRO A 87 12.39 -10.33 1.72
CA PRO A 87 13.66 -10.14 1.04
C PRO A 87 13.45 -9.97 -0.46
N ASN A 88 13.94 -8.85 -1.01
CA ASN A 88 13.89 -8.54 -2.46
C ASN A 88 14.65 -9.56 -3.32
N HIS A 89 15.43 -10.43 -2.69
CA HIS A 89 16.17 -11.52 -3.30
C HIS A 89 15.52 -12.81 -2.84
N SER A 90 14.79 -13.47 -3.74
CA SER A 90 14.60 -14.90 -3.58
C SER A 90 16.00 -15.52 -3.66
N SER A 91 16.55 -15.95 -2.52
CA SER A 91 17.76 -16.78 -2.50
C SER A 91 17.57 -18.04 -3.37
N ARG A 92 16.32 -18.38 -3.67
CA ARG A 92 15.86 -19.45 -4.56
C ARG A 92 15.91 -19.12 -6.07
N ARG A 93 16.17 -17.88 -6.49
CA ARG A 93 16.22 -17.53 -7.94
C ARG A 93 17.45 -18.06 -8.66
N ILE A 94 18.55 -18.24 -7.93
CA ILE A 94 19.80 -18.75 -8.48
C ILE A 94 20.09 -20.12 -7.87
N SER A 95 20.43 -21.09 -8.73
CA SER A 95 20.85 -22.41 -8.27
C SER A 95 22.11 -22.29 -7.43
N ALA A 96 22.36 -23.30 -6.58
CA ALA A 96 23.60 -23.38 -5.83
C ALA A 96 24.84 -23.33 -6.76
N SER A 97 24.73 -23.91 -7.96
CA SER A 97 25.78 -23.85 -8.97
C SER A 97 26.06 -22.44 -9.48
N THR A 98 25.03 -21.64 -9.76
CA THR A 98 25.20 -20.24 -10.18
C THR A 98 25.78 -19.37 -9.05
N ARG A 99 25.41 -19.64 -7.80
CA ARG A 99 25.97 -18.93 -6.64
C ARG A 99 27.48 -19.18 -6.48
N ALA A 100 27.91 -20.44 -6.60
CA ALA A 100 29.32 -20.81 -6.52
C ALA A 100 30.19 -20.20 -7.63
N LEU A 101 29.61 -19.83 -8.78
CA LEU A 101 30.34 -19.11 -9.84
C LEU A 101 30.56 -17.63 -9.51
N LEU A 102 29.65 -17.01 -8.76
CA LEU A 102 29.75 -15.59 -8.38
C LEU A 102 30.74 -15.36 -7.23
N GLU A 103 30.89 -16.33 -6.33
CA GLU A 103 31.85 -16.30 -5.21
C GLU A 103 33.32 -16.46 -5.64
N LYS A 104 33.57 -16.88 -6.89
CA LYS A 104 34.93 -17.08 -7.45
C LYS A 104 35.54 -15.82 -8.09
N ARG A 105 34.97 -14.64 -7.83
CA ARG A 105 35.56 -13.34 -8.23
C ARG A 105 36.27 -12.70 -7.05
#